data_AF-A0A7C2YRW2-F1
#
_entry.id   AF-A0A7C2YRW2-F1
#
_cell.length_a   1.000
_cell.length_b   1.000
_cell.length_c   1.000
_cell.angle_alpha   90.00
_cell.angle_beta   90.00
_cell.angle_gamma   90.00
#
_symmetry.space_group_name_H-M   'P 1'
#
loop_
_entity.id
_entity.type
_entity.pdbx_description
1 polymer ?
#
loop_
_entity_poly.entity_id
_entity_poly.type
_entity_poly.pdbx_seq_one_letter_code
_entity_poly.pdbx_strand_id
1 'polypeptide(L)'
;MYYHLLRLSRADGKRTAHISNRGLASTFGTSSTTARFHLRHLADKGCIRITQRSLAGHVVEVLLPHEIPGCLQPDSAANLARLHSADFFHDRRLRCAILRRENHACFYCLRELGLESAVFDHAVPVSAGGDHSYRNVVACCFDCNSRKRNRPAIEFLRELYRSSRLSDAELDARLTALQSLQSGQLIPRLDLMRDPRPEKEPIEHSSPMESG
;
A
#
# COMPACT_ATOMS: atom_id res chain seq x y z
N MET A 1 -8.27 -15.70 19.34
CA MET A 1 -8.84 -16.95 18.79
C MET A 1 -8.56 -17.17 17.30
N TYR A 2 -8.97 -16.28 16.40
CA TYR A 2 -8.73 -16.45 14.94
C TYR A 2 -7.24 -16.72 14.58
N TYR A 3 -6.30 -15.90 15.06
CA TYR A 3 -4.86 -16.12 14.83
C TYR A 3 -4.35 -17.48 15.30
N HIS A 4 -4.89 -18.01 16.40
CA HIS A 4 -4.53 -19.34 16.89
C HIS A 4 -5.03 -20.44 15.94
N LEU A 5 -6.27 -20.33 15.46
CA LEU A 5 -6.81 -21.25 14.45
C LEU A 5 -6.02 -21.18 13.14
N LEU A 6 -5.62 -19.97 12.74
CA LEU A 6 -4.77 -19.75 11.57
C LEU A 6 -3.40 -20.42 11.73
N ARG A 7 -2.79 -20.34 12.92
CA ARG A 7 -1.54 -21.05 13.22
C ARG A 7 -1.70 -22.57 13.21
N LEU A 8 -2.80 -23.10 13.73
CA LEU A 8 -3.07 -24.55 13.73
C LEU A 8 -3.44 -25.13 12.35
N SER A 9 -3.70 -24.27 11.35
CA SER A 9 -4.11 -24.69 10.01
C SER A 9 -3.20 -24.09 8.95
N ARG A 10 -3.44 -22.83 8.58
CA ARG A 10 -2.82 -22.16 7.43
C ARG A 10 -1.31 -22.00 7.56
N ALA A 11 -0.78 -21.84 8.77
CA ALA A 11 0.67 -21.75 8.97
C ALA A 11 1.39 -23.07 8.64
N ASP A 12 0.70 -24.21 8.78
CA ASP A 12 1.19 -25.55 8.43
C ASP A 12 0.72 -26.00 7.03
N GLY A 13 0.21 -25.07 6.20
CA GLY A 13 -0.29 -25.36 4.86
C GLY A 13 -1.66 -26.06 4.80
N LYS A 14 -2.34 -26.25 5.94
CA LYS A 14 -3.67 -26.89 6.01
C LYS A 14 -4.78 -25.83 5.96
N ARG A 15 -5.90 -26.10 5.29
CA ARG A 15 -7.07 -25.18 5.31
C ARG A 15 -7.95 -25.37 6.55
N THR A 16 -7.85 -26.53 7.20
CA THR A 16 -8.71 -26.94 8.31
C THR A 16 -7.92 -27.16 9.60
N ALA A 17 -8.52 -26.84 10.74
CA ALA A 17 -8.02 -27.18 12.07
C ALA A 17 -9.05 -28.03 12.83
N HIS A 18 -8.59 -29.02 13.60
CA HIS A 18 -9.42 -29.77 14.54
C HIS A 18 -9.30 -29.16 15.93
N ILE A 19 -10.43 -28.80 16.53
CA ILE A 19 -10.47 -28.05 17.80
C ILE A 19 -11.57 -28.56 18.72
N SER A 20 -11.43 -28.37 20.02
CA SER A 20 -12.50 -28.61 20.99
C SER A 20 -12.76 -27.35 21.81
N ASN A 21 -14.01 -27.14 22.25
CA ASN A 21 -14.35 -25.99 23.10
C ASN A 21 -13.55 -25.99 24.41
N ARG A 22 -13.27 -27.18 24.97
CA ARG A 22 -12.43 -27.33 26.16
C ARG A 22 -10.96 -26.98 25.89
N GLY A 23 -10.41 -27.40 24.74
CA GLY A 23 -9.05 -27.07 24.34
C GLY A 23 -8.89 -25.56 24.15
N LEU A 24 -9.82 -24.92 23.45
CA LEU A 24 -9.82 -23.47 23.28
C LEU A 24 -9.99 -22.71 24.60
N ALA A 25 -10.92 -23.16 25.45
CA ALA A 25 -11.12 -22.61 26.78
C ALA A 25 -9.82 -22.62 27.59
N SER A 26 -9.10 -23.74 27.59
CA SER A 26 -7.80 -23.88 28.23
C SER A 26 -6.74 -22.94 27.64
N THR A 27 -6.61 -22.89 26.30
CA THR A 27 -5.61 -22.02 25.63
C THR A 27 -5.83 -20.53 25.89
N PHE A 28 -7.07 -20.09 25.98
CA PHE A 28 -7.41 -18.68 26.17
C PHE A 28 -7.72 -18.31 27.63
N GLY A 29 -7.64 -19.25 28.58
CA GLY A 29 -7.99 -19.01 29.98
C GLY A 29 -9.46 -18.60 30.17
N THR A 30 -10.37 -19.17 29.38
CA THR A 30 -11.81 -18.81 29.38
C THR A 30 -12.70 -20.02 29.67
N SER A 31 -14.00 -19.80 29.90
CA SER A 31 -14.97 -20.89 30.02
C SER A 31 -15.23 -21.56 28.66
N SER A 32 -15.67 -22.82 28.68
CA SER A 32 -16.10 -23.52 27.44
C SER A 32 -17.27 -22.82 26.74
N THR A 33 -18.13 -22.14 27.50
CA THR A 33 -19.24 -21.33 26.97
C THR A 33 -18.73 -20.11 26.23
N THR A 34 -17.77 -19.39 26.82
CA THR A 34 -17.12 -18.21 26.21
C THR A 34 -16.33 -18.61 24.96
N ALA A 35 -15.60 -19.73 25.00
CA ALA A 35 -14.89 -20.26 23.84
C ALA A 35 -15.85 -20.58 22.67
N ARG A 36 -16.98 -21.22 22.98
CA ARG A 36 -18.04 -21.51 22.00
C ARG A 36 -18.67 -20.24 21.43
N PHE A 37 -18.90 -19.22 22.25
CA PHE A 37 -19.41 -17.91 21.82
C PHE A 37 -18.46 -17.26 20.81
N HIS A 38 -17.16 -17.17 21.13
CA HIS A 38 -16.18 -16.59 20.22
C HIS A 38 -16.04 -17.38 18.92
N LEU A 39 -16.12 -18.71 18.96
CA LEU A 39 -16.14 -19.53 17.74
C LEU A 39 -17.34 -19.21 16.85
N ARG A 40 -18.54 -19.12 17.44
CA ARG A 40 -19.74 -18.72 16.70
C ARG A 40 -19.60 -17.33 16.11
N HIS A 41 -19.13 -16.37 16.91
CA HIS A 41 -18.90 -14.99 16.46
C HIS A 41 -17.93 -14.90 15.27
N LEU A 42 -16.88 -15.73 15.27
CA LEU A 42 -15.96 -15.82 14.12
C LEU A 42 -16.62 -16.44 12.88
N ALA A 43 -17.51 -17.43 13.06
CA ALA A 43 -18.27 -18.02 11.98
C ALA A 43 -19.29 -17.03 11.40
N ASP A 44 -19.97 -16.25 12.25
CA ASP A 44 -20.94 -15.22 11.86
C ASP A 44 -20.26 -14.10 11.05
N LYS A 45 -19.00 -13.77 11.39
CA LYS A 45 -18.14 -12.86 10.63
C LYS A 45 -17.55 -13.46 9.35
N GLY A 46 -17.82 -14.74 9.05
CA GLY A 46 -17.27 -15.44 7.89
C GLY A 46 -15.77 -15.72 7.98
N CYS A 47 -15.14 -15.56 9.14
CA CYS A 47 -13.70 -15.82 9.32
C CYS A 47 -13.36 -17.31 9.36
N ILE A 48 -14.34 -18.14 9.75
CA ILE A 48 -14.22 -19.60 9.79
C ILE A 48 -15.51 -20.26 9.30
N ARG A 49 -15.42 -21.47 8.77
CA ARG A 49 -16.58 -22.35 8.52
C ARG A 49 -16.45 -23.61 9.35
N ILE A 50 -17.50 -23.95 10.10
CA ILE A 50 -17.53 -25.20 10.86
C ILE A 50 -18.02 -26.30 9.92
N THR A 51 -17.11 -27.13 9.42
CA THR A 51 -17.41 -28.17 8.41
C THR A 51 -17.91 -29.46 9.03
N GLN A 52 -17.39 -29.82 10.22
CA GLN A 52 -17.84 -31.01 10.95
C GLN A 52 -18.05 -30.69 12.43
N ARG A 53 -19.12 -31.25 13.00
CA ARG A 53 -19.43 -31.15 14.43
C ARG A 53 -19.49 -32.56 15.01
N SER A 54 -18.59 -32.87 15.94
CA SER A 54 -18.60 -34.12 16.69
C SER A 54 -18.49 -33.85 18.20
N LEU A 55 -18.77 -34.86 19.02
CA LEU A 55 -18.49 -34.81 20.46
C LEU A 55 -16.99 -34.73 20.77
N ALA A 56 -16.13 -35.26 19.88
CA ALA A 56 -14.67 -35.25 20.05
C ALA A 56 -14.01 -33.93 19.63
N GLY A 57 -14.72 -33.08 18.88
CA GLY A 57 -14.21 -31.81 18.37
C GLY A 57 -14.94 -31.31 17.14
N HIS A 58 -14.64 -30.08 16.76
CA HIS A 58 -15.09 -29.42 15.55
C HIS A 58 -13.94 -29.37 14.55
N VAL A 59 -14.22 -29.68 13.29
CA VAL A 59 -13.33 -29.33 12.19
C VAL A 59 -13.77 -27.96 11.69
N VAL A 60 -12.85 -27.00 11.71
CA VAL A 60 -13.08 -25.64 11.22
C VAL A 60 -12.16 -25.35 10.04
N GLU A 61 -12.74 -24.89 8.94
CA GLU A 61 -12.00 -24.25 7.85
C GLU A 61 -11.73 -22.81 8.23
N VAL A 62 -10.46 -22.38 8.15
CA VAL A 62 -10.06 -21.01 8.48
C VAL A 62 -9.85 -20.24 7.18
N LEU A 63 -10.55 -19.12 7.03
CA LEU A 63 -10.48 -18.27 5.84
C LEU A 63 -9.46 -17.14 6.06
N LEU A 64 -8.55 -16.93 5.11
CA LEU A 64 -7.63 -15.79 5.08
C LEU A 64 -8.38 -14.49 4.77
N PRO A 65 -7.84 -13.30 5.11
CA PRO A 65 -8.53 -12.03 4.90
C PRO A 65 -9.06 -11.80 3.47
N HIS A 66 -8.33 -12.26 2.44
CA HIS A 66 -8.78 -12.15 1.04
C HIS A 66 -9.86 -13.18 0.64
N GLU A 67 -10.08 -14.23 1.44
CA GLU A 67 -11.13 -15.23 1.21
C GLU A 67 -12.44 -14.86 1.94
N ILE A 68 -12.40 -13.88 2.85
CA ILE A 68 -13.56 -13.42 3.63
C ILE A 68 -14.27 -12.32 2.84
N PRO A 69 -15.54 -12.52 2.41
CA PRO A 69 -16.29 -11.52 1.65
C PRO A 69 -16.34 -10.17 2.37
N GLY A 70 -15.90 -9.10 1.69
CA GLY A 70 -15.90 -7.74 2.21
C GLY A 70 -14.84 -7.42 3.29
N CYS A 71 -14.00 -8.39 3.70
CA CYS A 71 -12.96 -8.18 4.71
C CYS A 71 -11.77 -7.40 4.15
N LEU A 72 -11.34 -7.74 2.94
CA LEU A 72 -10.54 -6.86 2.10
C LEU A 72 -11.52 -6.27 1.09
N GLN A 73 -11.79 -4.98 1.20
CA GLN A 73 -12.30 -4.28 0.03
C GLN A 73 -11.17 -4.35 -0.99
N PRO A 74 -11.35 -4.93 -2.20
CA PRO A 74 -10.38 -4.70 -3.27
C PRO A 74 -10.21 -3.19 -3.41
N ASP A 75 -9.06 -2.74 -3.92
CA ASP A 75 -8.97 -1.37 -4.42
C ASP A 75 -10.17 -1.16 -5.34
N SER A 76 -11.19 -0.47 -4.84
CA SER A 76 -12.49 -0.49 -5.48
C SER A 76 -12.32 0.05 -6.90
N ALA A 77 -13.19 -0.33 -7.85
CA ALA A 77 -13.15 0.30 -9.18
C ALA A 77 -13.12 1.84 -9.07
N ALA A 78 -13.72 2.40 -8.01
CA ALA A 78 -13.62 3.81 -7.65
C ALA A 78 -12.21 4.26 -7.20
N ASN A 79 -11.45 3.46 -6.45
CA ASN A 79 -10.04 3.76 -6.12
C ASN A 79 -9.17 3.75 -7.38
N LEU A 80 -9.34 2.78 -8.28
CA LEU A 80 -8.60 2.74 -9.53
C LEU A 80 -8.96 3.93 -10.44
N ALA A 81 -10.25 4.29 -10.53
CA ALA A 81 -10.68 5.49 -11.24
C ALA A 81 -10.03 6.76 -10.66
N ARG A 82 -10.01 6.90 -9.33
CA ARG A 82 -9.34 8.02 -8.63
C ARG A 82 -7.83 8.05 -8.90
N LEU A 83 -7.17 6.89 -8.91
CA LEU A 83 -5.74 6.78 -9.23
C LEU A 83 -5.42 7.27 -10.64
N HIS A 84 -6.26 6.91 -11.62
CA HIS A 84 -6.03 7.25 -13.03
C HIS A 84 -6.24 8.74 -13.31
N SER A 85 -7.18 9.39 -12.64
CA SER A 85 -7.47 10.82 -12.82
C SER A 85 -6.67 11.75 -11.90
N ALA A 86 -5.88 11.20 -10.97
CA ALA A 86 -5.19 12.00 -9.96
C ALA A 86 -3.89 12.63 -10.48
N ASP A 87 -3.64 13.86 -10.02
CA ASP A 87 -2.41 14.60 -10.29
C ASP A 87 -1.38 14.31 -9.18
N PHE A 88 -0.50 13.34 -9.44
CA PHE A 88 0.58 12.96 -8.53
C PHE A 88 1.74 13.97 -8.52
N PHE A 89 1.76 14.91 -9.46
CA PHE A 89 2.80 15.91 -9.54
C PHE A 89 2.49 17.12 -8.69
N HIS A 90 1.28 17.66 -8.65
CA HIS A 90 0.98 18.87 -7.87
C HIS A 90 0.43 18.58 -6.46
N ASP A 91 -0.21 17.43 -6.24
CA ASP A 91 -0.74 17.08 -4.93
C ASP A 91 0.34 16.55 -3.97
N ARG A 92 0.64 17.34 -2.92
CA ARG A 92 1.61 16.99 -1.88
C ARG A 92 1.27 15.69 -1.16
N ARG A 93 0.00 15.36 -0.96
CA ARG A 93 -0.40 14.11 -0.28
C ARG A 93 -0.06 12.90 -1.16
N LEU A 94 -0.28 13.02 -2.46
CA LEU A 94 -0.02 11.95 -3.43
C LEU A 94 1.48 11.74 -3.68
N ARG A 95 2.28 12.82 -3.64
CA ARG A 95 3.75 12.77 -3.68
C ARG A 95 4.35 11.85 -2.60
N CYS A 96 3.83 11.88 -1.38
CA CYS A 96 4.27 10.97 -0.31
C CYS A 96 4.00 9.48 -0.64
N ALA A 97 2.94 9.19 -1.40
CA ALA A 97 2.66 7.83 -1.84
C ALA A 97 3.66 7.38 -2.92
N ILE A 98 4.09 8.28 -3.81
CA ILE A 98 5.16 8.02 -4.78
C ILE A 98 6.50 7.75 -4.08
N LEU A 99 6.88 8.55 -3.08
CA LEU A 99 8.12 8.32 -2.33
C LEU A 99 8.14 6.94 -1.65
N ARG A 100 7.01 6.53 -1.05
CA ARG A 100 6.86 5.20 -0.45
C ARG A 100 6.92 4.08 -1.49
N ARG A 101 6.31 4.29 -2.67
CA ARG A 101 6.39 3.34 -3.79
C ARG A 101 7.83 3.08 -4.22
N GLU A 102 8.66 4.14 -4.24
CA GLU A 102 10.09 4.03 -4.55
C GLU A 102 10.96 3.55 -3.38
N ASN A 103 10.33 3.08 -2.30
CA ASN A 103 11.02 2.61 -1.09
C ASN A 103 12.02 3.64 -0.55
N HIS A 104 11.65 4.92 -0.54
CA HIS A 104 12.52 6.00 -0.08
C HIS A 104 13.89 6.03 -0.80
N ALA A 105 13.93 5.63 -2.07
CA ALA A 105 15.14 5.67 -2.89
C ALA A 105 14.89 6.46 -4.18
N CYS A 106 15.96 7.04 -4.71
CA CYS A 106 15.93 7.73 -6.00
C CYS A 106 15.63 6.72 -7.10
N PHE A 107 14.56 6.97 -7.87
CA PHE A 107 14.17 6.14 -9.00
C PHE A 107 15.32 5.91 -9.98
N TYR A 108 16.20 6.91 -10.16
CA TYR A 108 17.31 6.85 -11.11
C TYR A 108 18.59 6.22 -10.56
N CYS A 109 19.10 6.73 -9.44
CA CYS A 109 20.44 6.38 -8.93
C CYS A 109 20.45 5.58 -7.64
N LEU A 110 19.29 5.14 -7.14
CA LEU A 110 19.13 4.30 -5.95
C LEU A 110 19.57 4.93 -4.62
N ARG A 111 20.11 6.15 -4.61
CA ARG A 111 20.43 6.88 -3.38
C ARG A 111 19.17 7.03 -2.50
N GLU A 112 19.33 6.81 -1.21
CA GLU A 112 18.27 7.02 -0.22
C GLU A 112 17.76 8.48 -0.20
N LEU A 113 16.45 8.62 0.01
CA LEU A 113 15.70 9.86 0.01
C LEU A 113 14.91 10.01 1.30
N GLY A 114 15.04 11.18 1.93
CA GLY A 114 14.15 11.64 2.99
C GLY A 114 12.94 12.36 2.41
N LEU A 115 11.95 12.63 3.27
CA LEU A 115 10.77 13.42 2.88
C LEU A 115 11.12 14.83 2.39
N GLU A 116 12.18 15.43 2.92
CA GLU A 116 12.61 16.79 2.56
C GLU A 116 13.59 16.84 1.40
N SER A 117 14.35 15.77 1.16
CA SER A 117 15.33 15.70 0.06
C SER A 117 14.77 15.07 -1.22
N ALA A 118 13.60 14.42 -1.13
CA ALA A 118 12.89 13.89 -2.29
C ALA A 118 12.30 15.02 -3.14
N VAL A 119 12.63 15.01 -4.42
CA VAL A 119 11.96 15.80 -5.45
C VAL A 119 11.20 14.86 -6.39
N PHE A 120 10.27 15.42 -7.16
CA PHE A 120 9.42 14.64 -8.06
C PHE A 120 9.68 15.07 -9.50
N ASP A 121 9.75 14.09 -10.38
CA ASP A 121 10.12 14.28 -11.78
C ASP A 121 9.22 13.43 -12.68
N HIS A 122 9.14 13.82 -13.94
CA HIS A 122 8.42 13.12 -14.98
C HIS A 122 9.35 12.21 -15.75
N ALA A 123 9.07 10.91 -15.76
CA ALA A 123 9.86 9.93 -16.50
C ALA A 123 9.89 10.24 -18.00
N VAL A 124 8.74 10.62 -18.56
CA VAL A 124 8.61 11.28 -19.87
C VAL A 124 8.36 12.77 -19.60
N PRO A 125 9.21 13.69 -20.08
CA PRO A 125 9.06 15.11 -19.81
C PRO A 125 7.74 15.65 -20.39
N VAL A 126 7.16 16.66 -19.75
CA VAL A 126 5.90 17.30 -20.20
C VAL A 126 6.01 17.83 -21.64
N SER A 127 7.18 18.36 -22.00
CA SER A 127 7.46 18.83 -23.38
C SER A 127 7.41 17.72 -24.44
N ALA A 128 7.51 16.45 -24.04
CA ALA A 128 7.38 15.29 -24.90
C ALA A 128 6.04 14.54 -24.69
N GLY A 129 5.05 15.19 -24.05
CA GLY A 129 3.71 14.64 -23.84
C GLY A 129 3.54 13.80 -22.57
N GLY A 130 4.48 13.85 -21.62
CA GLY A 130 4.32 13.19 -20.34
C GLY A 130 3.23 13.83 -19.46
N ASP A 131 2.43 12.99 -18.80
CA ASP A 131 1.33 13.43 -17.93
C ASP A 131 1.75 13.51 -16.44
N HIS A 132 0.84 13.95 -15.58
CA HIS A 132 1.04 14.02 -14.13
C HIS A 132 0.55 12.75 -13.39
N SER A 133 0.33 11.65 -14.10
CA SER A 133 -0.19 10.42 -13.51
C SER A 133 0.90 9.68 -12.71
N TYR A 134 0.48 8.74 -11.86
CA TYR A 134 1.43 7.86 -11.16
C TYR A 134 2.28 7.02 -12.11
N ARG A 135 1.87 6.84 -13.37
CA ARG A 135 2.58 6.07 -14.40
C ARG A 135 3.73 6.85 -15.04
N ASN A 136 3.86 8.13 -14.69
CA ASN A 136 4.91 9.00 -15.22
C ASN A 136 5.68 9.74 -14.11
N VAL A 137 5.05 10.04 -12.98
CA VAL A 137 5.71 10.73 -11.86
C VAL A 137 6.53 9.76 -11.01
N VAL A 138 7.78 10.12 -10.73
CA VAL A 138 8.73 9.35 -9.89
C VAL A 138 9.34 10.23 -8.80
N ALA A 139 9.80 9.61 -7.71
CA ALA A 139 10.64 10.29 -6.70
C ALA A 139 12.12 10.16 -7.07
N CYS A 140 12.87 11.26 -7.01
CA CYS A 140 14.29 11.28 -7.31
C CYS A 140 15.04 12.28 -6.42
N CYS A 141 16.38 12.20 -6.43
CA CYS A 141 17.21 13.19 -5.75
C CYS A 141 17.37 14.46 -6.61
N PHE A 142 17.67 15.58 -5.96
CA PHE A 142 17.92 16.86 -6.63
C PHE A 142 18.98 16.77 -7.73
N ASP A 143 20.09 16.08 -7.47
CA ASP A 143 21.19 15.91 -8.44
C ASP A 143 20.72 15.22 -9.73
N CYS A 144 19.92 14.16 -9.60
CA CYS A 144 19.42 13.42 -10.76
C CYS A 144 18.38 14.23 -11.51
N ASN A 145 17.46 14.90 -10.80
CA ASN A 145 16.46 15.77 -11.41
C ASN A 145 17.11 16.87 -12.25
N SER A 146 18.09 17.57 -11.67
CA SER A 146 18.84 18.66 -12.33
C SER A 146 19.65 18.17 -13.53
N ARG A 147 20.24 16.97 -13.46
CA ARG A 147 20.99 16.38 -14.59
C ARG A 147 20.08 15.87 -15.69
N LYS A 148 18.96 15.20 -15.38
CA LYS A 148 18.04 14.66 -16.38
C LYS A 148 17.45 15.76 -17.25
N ARG A 149 16.98 16.85 -16.61
CA ARG A 149 16.29 17.97 -17.30
C ARG A 149 15.10 17.46 -18.12
N ASN A 150 14.90 18.00 -19.32
CA ASN A 150 13.82 17.65 -20.24
C ASN A 150 14.13 16.40 -21.09
N ARG A 151 14.99 15.49 -20.62
CA ARG A 151 15.29 14.24 -21.34
C ARG A 151 14.43 13.10 -20.83
N PRO A 152 14.06 12.14 -21.69
CA PRO A 152 13.40 10.92 -21.27
C PRO A 152 14.23 10.13 -20.25
N ALA A 153 13.57 9.52 -19.26
CA ALA A 153 14.20 8.71 -18.23
C ALA A 153 15.06 7.58 -18.82
N ILE A 154 14.60 6.95 -19.89
CA ILE A 154 15.33 5.87 -20.58
C ILE A 154 16.71 6.33 -21.08
N GLU A 155 16.81 7.53 -21.64
CA GLU A 155 18.07 8.09 -22.11
C GLU A 155 18.97 8.47 -20.93
N PHE A 156 18.38 9.04 -19.89
CA PHE A 156 19.10 9.45 -18.70
C PHE A 156 19.69 8.25 -17.94
N LEU A 157 18.97 7.15 -17.80
CA LEU A 157 19.48 5.92 -17.20
C LEU A 157 20.70 5.38 -17.97
N ARG A 158 20.65 5.41 -19.30
CA ARG A 158 21.79 5.03 -20.15
C ARG A 158 22.98 5.97 -19.98
N GLU A 159 22.75 7.28 -19.77
CA GLU A 159 23.83 8.20 -19.42
C GLU A 159 24.43 7.87 -18.05
N LEU A 160 23.60 7.60 -17.04
CA LEU A 160 24.09 7.25 -15.71
C LEU A 160 25.02 6.03 -15.77
N TYR A 161 24.62 4.99 -16.52
CA TYR A 161 25.45 3.83 -16.80
C TYR A 161 26.76 4.19 -17.52
N ARG A 162 26.71 4.96 -18.62
CA ARG A 162 27.92 5.41 -19.35
C ARG A 162 28.87 6.25 -18.49
N SER A 163 28.34 6.95 -17.50
CA SER A 163 29.11 7.73 -16.53
C SER A 163 29.54 6.93 -15.29
N SER A 164 29.39 5.60 -15.32
CA SER A 164 29.73 4.67 -14.23
C SER A 164 29.03 4.98 -12.91
N ARG A 165 27.83 5.57 -12.96
CA ARG A 165 26.99 5.85 -11.78
C ARG A 165 25.94 4.78 -11.53
N LEU A 166 25.76 3.87 -12.47
CA LEU A 166 24.99 2.64 -12.34
C LEU A 166 25.86 1.49 -12.84
N SER A 167 25.83 0.39 -12.12
CA SER A 167 26.29 -0.91 -12.60
C SER A 167 25.31 -1.49 -13.64
N ASP A 168 25.73 -2.56 -14.29
CA ASP A 168 24.94 -3.29 -15.29
C ASP A 168 23.61 -3.82 -14.69
N ALA A 169 23.71 -4.49 -13.55
CA ALA A 169 22.55 -5.02 -12.83
C ALA A 169 21.60 -3.89 -12.36
N GLU A 170 22.14 -2.76 -11.92
CA GLU A 170 21.30 -1.61 -11.53
C GLU A 170 20.60 -0.99 -12.72
N LEU A 171 21.28 -0.84 -13.88
CA LEU A 171 20.66 -0.37 -15.10
C LEU A 171 19.48 -1.26 -15.50
N ASP A 172 19.68 -2.57 -15.58
CA ASP A 172 18.63 -3.52 -15.95
C ASP A 172 17.43 -3.46 -15.00
N ALA A 173 17.70 -3.38 -13.70
CA ALA A 173 16.66 -3.21 -12.69
C ALA A 173 15.89 -1.89 -12.88
N ARG A 174 16.57 -0.78 -13.22
CA ARG A 174 15.92 0.52 -13.47
C ARG A 174 15.12 0.54 -14.77
N LEU A 175 15.61 -0.10 -15.83
CA LEU A 175 14.89 -0.24 -17.09
C LEU A 175 13.61 -1.05 -16.91
N THR A 176 13.69 -2.15 -16.16
CA THR A 176 12.53 -2.96 -15.78
C THR A 176 11.54 -2.14 -14.95
N ALA A 177 12.02 -1.40 -13.94
CA ALA A 177 11.17 -0.53 -13.13
C ALA A 177 10.47 0.56 -13.97
N LEU A 178 11.15 1.14 -14.96
CA LEU A 178 10.56 2.12 -15.88
C LEU A 178 9.45 1.51 -16.74
N GLN A 179 9.63 0.27 -17.22
CA GLN A 179 8.58 -0.45 -17.94
C GLN A 179 7.38 -0.76 -17.04
N SER A 180 7.62 -1.22 -15.80
CA SER A 180 6.56 -1.46 -14.82
C SER A 180 5.81 -0.17 -14.43
N LEU A 181 6.53 0.96 -14.35
CA LEU A 181 5.93 2.28 -14.13
C LEU A 181 4.98 2.65 -15.27
N GLN A 182 5.47 2.61 -16.51
CA GLN A 182 4.71 3.04 -17.69
C GLN A 182 3.53 2.12 -17.99
N SER A 183 3.66 0.82 -17.74
CA SER A 183 2.56 -0.16 -17.85
C SER A 183 1.53 -0.05 -16.72
N GLY A 184 1.81 0.74 -15.67
CA GLY A 184 0.89 0.96 -14.56
C GLY A 184 0.91 -0.14 -13.50
N GLN A 185 1.90 -1.03 -13.52
CA GLN A 185 2.09 -2.09 -12.52
C GLN A 185 2.61 -1.54 -11.18
N LEU A 186 3.33 -0.41 -11.19
CA LEU A 186 3.80 0.26 -9.98
C LEU A 186 2.72 1.18 -9.40
N ILE A 187 1.70 0.58 -8.79
CA ILE A 187 0.56 1.29 -8.21
C ILE A 187 0.93 1.84 -6.81
N PRO A 188 0.85 3.16 -6.58
CA PRO A 188 1.10 3.73 -5.26
C PRO A 188 -0.05 3.41 -4.30
N ARG A 189 0.27 2.95 -3.08
CA ARG A 189 -0.73 2.71 -2.04
C ARG A 189 -1.17 4.02 -1.39
N LEU A 190 -2.47 4.31 -1.48
CA LEU A 190 -3.08 5.50 -0.89
C LEU A 190 -3.47 5.30 0.59
N ASP A 191 -3.46 4.06 1.08
CA ASP A 191 -4.16 3.59 2.29
C ASP A 191 -3.59 4.01 3.65
N LEU A 192 -2.59 4.90 3.69
CA LEU A 192 -1.93 5.29 4.96
C LEU A 192 -1.99 6.79 5.25
N MET A 193 -2.85 7.53 4.56
CA MET A 193 -3.14 8.93 4.91
C MET A 193 -4.36 9.00 5.84
N ARG A 194 -4.30 8.39 7.02
CA ARG A 194 -5.17 8.83 8.12
C ARG A 194 -4.61 10.18 8.57
N ASP A 195 -5.26 11.26 8.14
CA ASP A 195 -4.82 12.64 8.35
C ASP A 195 -4.70 12.91 9.86
N PRO A 196 -3.54 13.32 10.40
CA PRO A 196 -3.45 13.82 11.77
C PRO A 196 -3.85 15.30 11.85
N ARG A 197 -4.22 15.97 10.75
CA ARG A 197 -4.62 17.37 10.82
C ARG A 197 -6.09 17.49 11.23
N PRO A 198 -6.40 18.18 12.34
CA PRO A 198 -7.78 18.54 12.62
C PRO A 198 -8.30 19.37 11.44
N GLU A 199 -9.55 19.10 11.06
CA GLU A 199 -10.29 19.91 10.10
C GLU A 199 -10.14 21.37 10.53
N LYS A 200 -9.58 22.20 9.65
CA LYS A 200 -9.50 23.64 9.93
C LYS A 200 -10.93 24.14 10.01
N GLU A 201 -11.33 24.62 11.18
CA GLU A 201 -12.59 25.31 11.37
C GLU A 201 -12.69 26.49 10.39
N PRO A 202 -13.91 26.80 9.89
CA PRO A 202 -14.12 27.95 9.01
C PRO A 202 -13.64 29.23 9.70
N ILE A 203 -12.84 30.01 8.99
CA ILE A 203 -12.41 31.33 9.44
C ILE A 203 -13.65 32.23 9.46
N GLU A 204 -14.15 32.55 10.65
CA GLU A 204 -15.14 33.60 10.83
C GLU A 204 -14.49 34.94 10.48
N HIS A 205 -14.89 35.51 9.35
CA HIS A 205 -14.58 36.89 9.01
C HIS A 205 -15.40 37.80 9.94
N SER A 206 -14.77 38.31 10.99
CA SER A 206 -15.30 39.42 11.76
C SER A 206 -15.17 40.71 10.94
N SER A 207 -16.33 41.26 10.54
CA SER A 207 -16.44 42.58 9.91
C SER A 207 -15.93 43.67 10.86
N PRO A 208 -15.28 44.74 10.36
CA PRO A 208 -14.82 45.83 11.19
C PRO A 208 -16.00 46.68 11.67
N MET A 209 -16.04 46.96 12.98
CA MET A 209 -16.89 48.03 13.53
C MET A 209 -16.31 49.39 13.13
N GLU A 210 -17.08 50.14 12.36
CA GLU A 210 -16.88 51.58 12.18
C GLU A 210 -17.02 52.28 13.55
N SER A 211 -16.01 53.05 13.92
CA SER A 211 -16.04 53.98 15.06
C SER A 211 -16.02 55.39 14.50
N GLY A 212 -16.93 56.23 14.99
CA GLY A 212 -17.04 57.65 14.67
C GLY A 212 -16.00 58.54 15.34
#